data_AF-A0A8D0AWU7-F1
#
_entry.id   AF-A0A8D0AWU7-F1
#
_cell.length_a   1.000
_cell.length_b   1.000
_cell.length_c   1.000
_cell.angle_alpha   90.00
_cell.angle_beta   90.00
_cell.angle_gamma   90.00
#
_symmetry.space_group_name_H-M   'P 1'
#
loop_
_entity.id
_entity.type
_entity.pdbx_description
1 polymer ?
#
loop_
_entity_poly.entity_id
_entity_poly.type
_entity_poly.pdbx_seq_one_letter_code
_entity_poly.pdbx_strand_id
1 'polypeptide(L)'
;IAKSLCWRQCGKTGDHTHIFWDCPVILAYWKNIKLEMEKIVKREVPSNVRFFLLGVISVDVFNADQRYILRVLLLIAKKNITANWKSVKSPTVTE
;
A
#
# COMPACT_ATOMS: atom_id res chain seq x y z
N ILE A 1 20.16 14.25 15.32
CA ILE A 1 18.71 13.91 15.50
C ILE A 1 18.63 12.40 15.67
N ALA A 2 18.17 11.91 16.82
CA ALA A 2 17.96 10.47 17.00
C ALA A 2 16.91 9.99 15.99
N LYS A 3 17.28 9.08 15.09
CA LYS A 3 16.34 8.48 14.15
C LYS A 3 15.33 7.66 14.95
N SER A 4 14.05 8.05 14.92
CA SER A 4 13.00 7.26 15.55
C SER A 4 12.91 5.91 14.86
N LEU A 5 13.04 4.83 15.62
CA LEU A 5 12.84 3.48 15.11
C LEU A 5 11.38 3.32 14.67
N CYS A 6 11.17 2.45 13.69
CA CYS A 6 9.85 2.09 13.21
C CYS A 6 9.04 1.49 14.37
N TRP A 7 7.86 2.05 14.63
CA TRP A 7 6.97 1.58 15.69
C TRP A 7 6.45 0.16 15.46
N ARG A 8 6.55 -0.37 14.24
CA ARG A 8 6.26 -1.78 13.91
C ARG A 8 7.38 -2.75 14.33
N GLN A 9 8.38 -2.24 15.07
CA GLN A 9 9.49 -3.02 15.63
C GLN A 9 10.27 -3.84 14.61
N CYS A 10 10.30 -3.40 13.35
CA CYS A 10 11.01 -4.09 12.27
C CYS A 10 12.52 -3.82 12.21
N GLY A 11 13.09 -3.16 13.23
CA GLY A 11 14.52 -2.87 13.34
C GLY A 11 15.06 -1.74 12.44
N LYS A 12 14.23 -1.09 11.61
CA LYS A 12 14.62 0.02 10.73
C LYS A 12 14.12 1.38 11.25
N THR A 13 14.66 2.47 10.72
CA THR A 13 14.17 3.84 10.97
C THR A 13 12.77 4.04 10.38
N GLY A 14 11.87 4.63 11.16
CA GLY A 14 10.52 4.96 10.74
C GLY A 14 10.43 6.33 10.06
N ASP A 15 10.98 6.45 8.86
CA ASP A 15 10.71 7.60 7.98
C ASP A 15 9.45 7.38 7.13
N HIS A 16 9.02 8.40 6.40
CA HIS A 16 7.78 8.36 5.62
C HIS A 16 7.77 7.21 4.60
N THR A 17 8.83 7.07 3.81
CA THR A 17 8.93 6.01 2.80
C THR A 17 8.91 4.63 3.44
N HIS A 18 9.61 4.47 4.56
CA HIS A 18 9.61 3.23 5.31
C HIS A 18 8.23 2.87 5.86
N ILE A 19 7.53 3.84 6.46
CA ILE A 19 6.22 3.63 7.10
C ILE A 19 5.16 3.20 6.09
N PHE A 20 5.22 3.71 4.87
CA PHE A 20 4.20 3.47 3.84
C PHE A 20 4.60 2.42 2.81
N TRP A 21 5.89 2.06 2.68
CA TRP A 21 6.35 1.16 1.63
C TRP A 21 7.42 0.17 2.09
N ASP A 22 8.60 0.62 2.55
CA ASP A 22 9.76 -0.29 2.74
C ASP A 22 9.69 -1.19 3.99
N CYS A 23 8.72 -0.96 4.88
CA CYS A 23 8.55 -1.79 6.06
C CYS A 23 8.12 -3.21 5.67
N PRO A 24 8.81 -4.28 6.12
CA PRO A 24 8.44 -5.66 5.80
C PRO A 24 6.99 -6.01 6.16
N VAL A 25 6.49 -5.44 7.25
CA VAL A 25 5.10 -5.58 7.71
C VAL A 25 4.12 -4.99 6.69
N ILE A 26 4.45 -3.81 6.12
CA ILE A 26 3.64 -3.12 5.12
C ILE A 26 3.79 -3.72 3.73
N LEU A 27 4.96 -4.28 3.39
CA LEU A 27 5.12 -5.05 2.15
C LEU A 27 4.20 -6.28 2.12
N ALA A 28 4.00 -6.95 3.25
CA ALA A 28 3.03 -8.05 3.34
C ALA A 28 1.59 -7.56 3.10
N TYR A 29 1.23 -6.41 3.68
CA TYR A 29 -0.04 -5.75 3.40
C TYR A 29 -0.23 -5.43 1.91
N TRP A 30 0.76 -4.78 1.28
CA TRP A 30 0.68 -4.45 -0.15
C TRP A 30 0.58 -5.68 -1.05
N LYS A 31 1.21 -6.80 -0.69
CA LYS A 31 1.03 -8.07 -1.41
C LYS A 31 -0.41 -8.54 -1.37
N ASN A 32 -1.08 -8.48 -0.21
CA ASN A 32 -2.48 -8.87 -0.10
C ASN A 32 -3.41 -7.91 -0.85
N ILE A 33 -3.15 -6.60 -0.77
CA ILE A 33 -3.89 -5.60 -1.54
C ILE A 33 -3.73 -5.82 -3.05
N LYS A 34 -2.51 -6.14 -3.52
CA LYS A 34 -2.27 -6.52 -4.92
C LYS A 34 -3.19 -7.66 -5.35
N LEU A 35 -3.22 -8.75 -4.58
CA LEU A 35 -4.02 -9.94 -4.90
C LEU A 35 -5.51 -9.60 -5.02
N GLU A 36 -6.05 -8.78 -4.12
CA GLU A 36 -7.45 -8.36 -4.22
C GLU A 36 -7.71 -7.43 -5.41
N MET A 37 -6.82 -6.49 -5.68
CA MET A 37 -6.93 -5.61 -6.85
C MET A 37 -6.94 -6.44 -8.14
N GLU A 38 -6.04 -7.41 -8.26
CA GLU A 38 -5.93 -8.30 -9.43
C GLU A 38 -7.19 -9.16 -9.63
N LYS A 39 -7.82 -9.64 -8.54
CA LYS A 39 -9.12 -10.33 -8.61
C LYS A 39 -10.22 -9.43 -9.13
N ILE A 40 -10.27 -8.17 -8.69
CA ILE A 40 -11.30 -7.19 -9.07
C ILE A 40 -11.16 -6.79 -10.54
N VAL A 41 -9.95 -6.43 -10.98
CA VAL A 41 -9.71 -5.97 -12.36
C VAL A 41 -9.44 -7.10 -13.35
N LYS A 42 -9.30 -8.35 -12.86
CA LYS A 42 -8.98 -9.57 -13.64
C LYS A 42 -7.70 -9.41 -14.48
N ARG A 43 -6.70 -8.73 -13.95
CA ARG A 43 -5.42 -8.41 -14.61
C ARG A 43 -4.33 -8.21 -13.57
N GLU A 44 -3.09 -8.49 -13.93
CA GLU A 44 -1.92 -8.16 -13.13
C GLU A 44 -1.79 -6.65 -12.86
N VAL A 45 -1.40 -6.32 -11.63
CA VAL A 45 -1.19 -4.95 -11.16
C VAL A 45 0.30 -4.72 -10.87
N PRO A 46 0.89 -3.56 -11.24
CA PRO A 46 2.30 -3.30 -10.98
C PRO A 46 2.66 -3.31 -9.48
N SER A 47 3.75 -3.99 -9.12
CA SER A 47 4.24 -4.02 -7.73
C SER A 47 5.35 -3.00 -7.48
N ASN A 48 5.04 -1.72 -7.60
CA ASN A 48 6.01 -0.64 -7.40
C ASN A 48 5.43 0.59 -6.68
N VAL A 49 6.32 1.44 -6.16
CA VAL A 49 5.97 2.67 -5.43
C VAL A 49 5.14 3.63 -6.28
N ARG A 50 5.43 3.74 -7.59
CA ARG A 50 4.69 4.65 -8.49
C ARG A 50 3.22 4.27 -8.55
N PHE A 51 2.93 2.98 -8.59
CA PHE A 51 1.57 2.48 -8.58
C PHE A 51 0.94 2.62 -7.19
N PHE A 52 1.53 2.01 -6.15
CA PHE A 52 0.90 1.90 -4.84
C PHE A 52 0.85 3.21 -4.05
N LEU A 53 1.97 3.94 -4.01
CA LEU A 53 2.06 5.16 -3.22
C LEU A 53 1.52 6.36 -4.02
N LEU A 54 2.00 6.52 -5.25
CA LEU A 54 1.69 7.69 -6.08
C LEU A 54 0.40 7.55 -6.90
N GLY A 55 -0.17 6.34 -7.05
CA GLY A 55 -1.40 6.15 -7.80
C GLY A 55 -1.25 6.36 -9.31
N VAL A 56 -0.04 6.15 -9.86
CA VAL A 56 0.21 6.23 -11.30
C VAL A 56 -0.29 4.96 -11.96
N ILE A 57 -1.38 5.08 -12.73
CA ILE A 57 -2.04 3.96 -13.41
C ILE A 57 -1.96 4.19 -14.93
N SER A 58 -1.42 3.21 -15.66
CA SER A 58 -1.30 3.29 -17.12
C SER A 58 -2.67 3.32 -17.79
N VAL A 59 -2.85 4.28 -18.69
CA VAL A 59 -4.07 4.42 -19.50
C VAL A 59 -4.16 3.38 -20.61
N ASP A 60 -3.02 2.83 -21.04
CA ASP A 60 -2.92 1.81 -22.08
C ASP A 60 -3.23 0.40 -21.54
N VAL A 61 -3.04 0.19 -20.24
CA VAL A 61 -3.23 -1.10 -19.58
C VAL A 61 -4.63 -1.25 -18.98
N PHE A 62 -5.20 -0.17 -18.43
CA PHE A 62 -6.48 -0.20 -17.70
C PHE A 62 -7.49 0.76 -18.32
N ASN A 63 -8.74 0.30 -18.48
CA ASN A 63 -9.83 1.14 -18.96
C ASN A 63 -10.29 2.17 -17.90
N ALA A 64 -11.22 3.07 -18.24
CA ALA A 64 -11.65 4.15 -17.35
C ALA A 64 -12.19 3.64 -16.00
N ASP A 65 -13.04 2.61 -16.03
CA ASP A 65 -13.67 2.04 -14.83
C ASP A 65 -12.65 1.32 -13.95
N GLN A 66 -11.75 0.55 -14.56
CA GLN A 66 -10.64 -0.09 -13.85
C GLN A 66 -9.72 0.94 -13.20
N ARG A 67 -9.37 2.03 -13.90
CA ARG A 67 -8.57 3.10 -13.30
C ARG A 67 -9.30 3.78 -12.14
N TYR A 68 -10.60 3.98 -12.26
CA TYR A 68 -11.41 4.55 -11.18
C TYR A 68 -11.40 3.65 -9.94
N ILE A 69 -11.74 2.37 -10.09
CA ILE A 69 -11.78 1.45 -8.94
C ILE A 69 -10.40 1.25 -8.31
N LEU A 70 -9.34 1.15 -9.12
CA LEU A 70 -7.96 1.05 -8.61
C LEU A 70 -7.56 2.29 -7.80
N ARG A 71 -7.95 3.51 -8.22
CA ARG A 71 -7.71 4.73 -7.42
C ARG A 71 -8.43 4.69 -6.07
N VAL A 72 -9.68 4.24 -6.06
CA VAL A 72 -10.47 4.11 -4.83
C VAL A 72 -9.83 3.08 -3.90
N LEU A 73 -9.46 1.90 -4.40
CA LEU A 73 -8.79 0.85 -3.63
C LEU A 73 -7.45 1.33 -3.05
N LEU A 74 -6.64 2.04 -3.85
CA LEU A 74 -5.39 2.63 -3.38
C LEU A 74 -5.61 3.69 -2.29
N LEU A 75 -6.64 4.53 -2.43
CA LEU A 75 -7.00 5.51 -1.42
C LEU A 75 -7.38 4.84 -0.10
N ILE A 76 -8.24 3.81 -0.15
CA ILE A 76 -8.67 3.04 1.03
C ILE A 76 -7.47 2.34 1.67
N ALA A 77 -6.61 1.69 0.87
CA ALA A 77 -5.46 0.98 1.39
C ALA A 77 -4.49 1.93 2.13
N LYS A 78 -4.21 3.10 1.54
CA LYS A 78 -3.39 4.14 2.20
C LYS A 78 -4.06 4.67 3.47
N LYS A 79 -5.38 4.85 3.44
CA LYS A 79 -6.16 5.27 4.61
C LYS A 79 -6.03 4.26 5.75
N ASN A 80 -6.11 2.95 5.47
CA ASN A 80 -5.97 1.92 6.50
C ASN A 80 -4.58 1.91 7.14
N ILE A 81 -3.52 2.19 6.37
CA ILE A 81 -2.17 2.39 6.92
C ILE A 81 -2.14 3.58 7.90
N THR A 82 -2.81 4.69 7.55
CA THR A 82 -2.89 5.87 8.44
C THR A 82 -3.85 5.69 9.61
N ALA A 83 -4.91 4.90 9.47
CA ALA A 83 -5.84 4.59 10.56
C ALA A 83 -5.13 3.76 11.65
N ASN A 84 -4.20 2.90 11.24
CA ASN A 84 -3.33 2.11 12.11
C ASN A 84 -2.01 2.82 12.45
N TRP A 85 -2.02 4.16 12.49
CA TRP A 85 -0.83 4.93 12.83
C TRP A 85 -0.29 4.54 14.21
N LYS A 86 1.02 4.38 14.33
CA LYS A 86 1.71 3.89 15.55
C LYS A 86 1.29 2.49 16.03
N SER A 87 0.45 1.76 15.29
CA SER A 87 0.15 0.36 15.59
C SER A 87 1.31 -0.54 15.19
N VAL A 88 1.68 -1.47 16.08
CA VAL A 88 2.71 -2.49 15.79
C VAL A 88 2.22 -3.46 14.71
N LYS A 89 0.91 -3.71 14.67
CA LYS A 89 0.28 -4.67 13.75
C LYS A 89 0.18 -4.10 12.33
N SER A 90 0.21 -5.00 11.36
CA SER A 90 -0.17 -4.68 9.97
C SER A 90 -1.67 -4.42 9.89
N PRO A 91 -2.12 -3.44 9.08
CA PRO A 91 -3.48 -3.42 8.56
C PRO A 91 -3.81 -4.74 7.85
N THR A 92 -5.09 -5.11 7.80
CA THR A 92 -5.58 -6.24 7.01
C THR A 92 -6.45 -5.75 5.85
N VAL A 93 -6.76 -6.65 4.92
CA VAL A 93 -7.66 -6.37 3.79
C VAL A 93 -9.10 -6.17 4.23
N THR A 94 -9.47 -6.64 5.43
CA THR A 94 -10.85 -6.68 5.94
C THR A 94 -11.14 -5.60 6.99
N GLU A 95 -10.24 -4.64 7.18
CA GLU A 95 -10.47 -3.50 8.08
C GLU A 95 -11.55 -2.54 7.59
#